data_AF-G0HYS4-F1
#
_entry.id   AF-G0HYS4-F1
#
_cell.length_a   1.000
_cell.length_b   1.000
_cell.length_c   1.000
_cell.angle_alpha   90.00
_cell.angle_beta   90.00
_cell.angle_gamma   90.00
#
_symmetry.space_group_name_H-M   'P 1'
#
loop_
_entity.id
_entity.type
_entity.pdbx_description
1 polymer ?
#
loop_
_entity_poly.entity_id
_entity_poly.type
_entity_poly.pdbx_seq_one_letter_code
_entity_poly.pdbx_strand_id
1 'polypeptide(L)' 'MSGQSGCSVNLLQAGCYRVKAVLDRQHESVAAVTVSDEPERTIFVHIQNDGITIKEGVTPSRP' A
#
# COMPACT_ATOMS: atom_id res chain seq x y z
N MET A 1 -17.35 23.06 -14.82
CA MET A 1 -17.27 21.62 -15.16
C MET A 1 -16.65 20.91 -13.97
N SER A 2 -17.48 20.26 -13.15
CA SER A 2 -17.06 19.46 -12.00
C SER A 2 -16.50 18.13 -12.52
N GLY A 3 -15.17 18.00 -12.57
CA GLY A 3 -14.52 16.75 -12.95
C GLY A 3 -14.95 15.62 -12.02
N GLN A 4 -15.61 14.62 -12.56
CA GLN A 4 -15.87 13.36 -11.85
C GLN A 4 -14.52 12.66 -11.63
N SER A 5 -13.95 12.77 -10.43
CA SER A 5 -12.92 11.84 -9.98
C SER A 5 -13.59 10.48 -9.75
N GLY A 6 -13.61 9.64 -10.78
CA GLY A 6 -14.00 8.24 -10.65
C GLY A 6 -12.92 7.50 -9.87
N CYS A 7 -13.17 7.21 -8.60
CA CYS A 7 -12.36 6.26 -7.86
C CYS A 7 -12.85 4.85 -8.24
N SER A 8 -12.07 4.13 -9.05
CA SER A 8 -12.31 2.71 -9.28
C SER A 8 -11.48 1.92 -8.27
N VAL A 9 -12.16 1.14 -7.44
CA VAL A 9 -11.53 0.25 -6.47
C VAL A 9 -11.68 -1.17 -7.00
N ASN A 10 -10.58 -1.75 -7.46
CA ASN A 10 -10.52 -3.18 -7.73
C ASN A 10 -10.07 -3.87 -6.45
N LEU A 11 -10.98 -4.62 -5.83
CA LEU A 11 -10.68 -5.43 -4.66
C LEU A 11 -9.86 -6.66 -5.10
N LEU A 12 -8.66 -6.79 -4.54
CA LEU A 12 -7.86 -8.00 -4.68
C LEU A 12 -8.49 -9.10 -3.83
N GLN A 13 -8.44 -10.34 -4.31
CA GLN A 13 -8.83 -11.50 -3.51
C GLN A 13 -7.86 -11.68 -2.33
N ALA A 14 -8.31 -12.39 -1.28
CA ALA A 14 -7.41 -12.76 -0.20
C ALA A 14 -6.24 -13.62 -0.73
N GLY A 15 -5.02 -13.30 -0.32
CA GLY A 15 -3.81 -13.95 -0.79
C GLY A 15 -2.53 -13.16 -0.52
N CYS A 16 -1.39 -13.75 -0.88
CA CYS A 16 -0.09 -13.10 -0.77
C CYS A 16 0.30 -12.44 -2.10
N TYR A 17 0.57 -11.14 -2.07
CA TYR A 17 0.93 -10.34 -3.24
C TYR A 17 2.30 -9.73 -3.06
N ARG A 18 3.01 -9.54 -4.17
CA ARG A 18 4.25 -8.76 -4.19
C ARG A 18 3.94 -7.35 -4.66
N VAL A 19 4.17 -6.38 -3.79
CA VAL A 19 4.02 -4.95 -4.12
C VAL A 19 5.40 -4.39 -4.44
N LYS A 20 5.50 -3.70 -5.57
CA LYS A 20 6.70 -2.96 -5.98
C LYS A 20 6.32 -1.50 -6.17
N ALA A 21 7.01 -0.63 -5.47
CA ALA A 21 6.91 0.80 -5.64
C ALA A 21 8.23 1.33 -6.21
N VAL A 22 8.12 2.22 -7.20
CA VAL A 22 9.26 2.77 -7.94
C VAL A 22 9.14 4.28 -7.93
N LEU A 23 10.22 4.96 -7.52
CA LEU A 23 10.36 6.40 -7.72
C LEU A 23 11.20 6.62 -8.97
N ASP A 24 10.74 7.48 -9.87
CA ASP A 24 11.28 7.63 -11.21
C ASP A 24 12.81 7.66 -11.25
N ARG A 25 13.39 6.63 -11.89
CA ARG A 25 14.82 6.45 -12.18
C ARG A 25 15.76 6.38 -10.97
N GLN A 26 15.26 6.22 -9.74
CA GLN A 26 16.12 6.29 -8.55
C GLN A 26 16.13 5.02 -7.70
N HIS A 27 14.99 4.61 -7.13
CA HIS A 27 14.97 3.52 -6.14
C HIS A 27 13.68 2.70 -6.18
N GLU A 28 13.83 1.38 -6.07
CA GLU A 28 12.72 0.44 -5.96
C GLU A 28 12.61 -0.12 -4.54
N SER A 29 11.38 -0.22 -4.05
CA SER A 29 11.06 -0.90 -2.80
C SER A 29 10.07 -2.02 -3.08
N VAL A 30 10.37 -3.22 -2.58
CA VAL A 30 9.58 -4.43 -2.81
C VAL A 30 9.22 -5.04 -1.47
N ALA A 31 7.94 -5.37 -1.28
CA ALA A 31 7.44 -6.07 -0.11
C ALA A 31 6.44 -7.16 -0.49
N ALA A 32 6.41 -8.24 0.28
CA ALA A 32 5.30 -9.18 0.28
C ALA A 32 4.20 -8.61 1.19
N VAL A 33 2.95 -8.66 0.75
CA VAL A 33 1.79 -8.20 1.50
C VAL A 33 0.75 -9.29 1.51
N THR A 34 0.11 -9.50 2.65
CA THR A 34 -1.02 -10.43 2.77
C THR A 34 -2.30 -9.62 2.69
N VAL A 35 -3.11 -9.88 1.68
CA VAL A 35 -4.50 -9.40 1.60
C VAL A 35 -5.36 -10.42 2.33
N SER A 36 -6.08 -9.99 3.35
CA SER A 36 -7.06 -10.81 4.06
C SER A 36 -8.32 -9.99 4.34
N ASP A 37 -9.43 -10.69 4.58
CA ASP A 37 -10.68 -10.06 5.02
C ASP A 37 -10.65 -9.69 6.53
N GLU A 38 -9.52 -9.92 7.21
CA GLU A 38 -9.33 -9.55 8.61
C GLU A 38 -9.18 -8.02 8.72
N PRO A 39 -10.02 -7.35 9.55
CA PRO A 39 -10.13 -5.89 9.57
C PRO A 39 -8.93 -5.13 10.18
N GLU A 40 -7.74 -5.74 10.27
CA GLU A 40 -6.64 -5.24 11.10
C GLU A 40 -5.28 -5.19 10.38
N ARG A 41 -5.22 -5.60 9.10
CA ARG A 41 -3.99 -5.62 8.31
C ARG A 41 -3.95 -4.46 7.32
N THR A 42 -3.14 -3.45 7.63
CA THR A 42 -2.92 -2.30 6.74
C THR A 42 -1.48 -2.32 6.23
N ILE A 43 -1.23 -1.74 5.07
CA ILE A 43 0.12 -1.52 4.52
C ILE A 43 0.36 -0.03 4.40
N PHE A 44 1.51 0.43 4.89
CA PHE A 44 1.94 1.82 4.77
C PHE A 44 3.07 1.94 3.76
N VAL A 45 2.84 2.75 2.72
CA VAL A 45 3.86 3.13 1.75
C VAL A 45 4.31 4.54 2.09
N HIS A 46 5.52 4.68 2.60
CA HIS A 46 6.14 5.97 2.91
C HIS A 46 7.01 6.42 1.74
N ILE A 47 6.76 7.62 1.21
CA ILE A 47 7.58 8.26 0.18
C ILE A 47 8.14 9.54 0.79
N GLN A 48 9.45 9.57 1.03
CA GLN A 48 10.14 10.69 1.69
C GLN A 48 11.57 10.83 1.16
N ASN A 49 12.03 12.07 0.93
CA ASN A 49 13.41 12.38 0.53
C ASN A 49 13.93 11.49 -0.60
N ASP A 50 13.15 11.38 -1.69
CA ASP A 50 13.43 10.54 -2.86
C ASP A 50 13.55 9.02 -2.59
N GLY A 51 13.21 8.58 -1.37
CA GLY A 51 13.16 7.18 -0.97
C GLY A 51 11.73 6.66 -0.86
N ILE A 52 11.58 5.35 -1.12
CA ILE A 52 10.34 4.62 -0.85
C ILE A 52 10.60 3.54 0.19
N THR A 53 9.75 3.47 1.20
CA THR A 53 9.74 2.38 2.19
C THR A 53 8.34 1.81 2.31
N ILE A 54 8.22 0.50 2.16
CA ILE A 54 6.97 -0.24 2.41
C ILE A 54 7.09 -0.90 3.79
N LYS A 55 6.08 -0.70 4.65
CA LYS A 55 6.00 -1.33 5.97
C LYS A 55 4.64 -1.97 6.17
N GLU A 56 4.63 -3.12 6.83
CA GLU A 56 3.38 -3.67 7.37
C GLU A 56 2.90 -2.77 8.51
N GLY A 57 1.63 -2.37 8.42
CA GLY A 57 0.93 -1.64 9.44
C GLY A 57 0.28 -2.60 10.42
N VAL A 58 0.84 -2.68 11.62
CA VAL A 58 0.06 -3.08 12.80
C VAL A 58 -0.80 -1.90 13.19
N THR A 59 -2.12 -2.08 13.15
CA THR A 59 -3.04 -1.07 13.70
C THR A 59 -2.65 -0.85 15.16
N PRO A 60 -2.31 0.38 15.60
CA PRO A 60 -2.01 0.61 17.00
C PRO A 60 -3.23 0.18 17.81
N SER A 61 -3.02 -0.73 18.76
CA SER A 61 -4.05 -1.10 19.73
C SER A 61 -4.53 0.18 20.40
N ARG A 62 -5.79 0.55 20.16
CA ARG A 62 -6.42 1.71 20.78
C ARG A 62 -6.30 1.56 22.31
N PRO A 63 -5.88 2.60 23.05
CA PRO A 63 -5.85 2.57 24.50
C PRO A 63 -7.26 2.45 25.11
#